data_AF-A0A3C2B0Q1-F1
#
_entry.id   AF-A0A3C2B0Q1-F1
#
_cell.length_a   1.000
_cell.length_b   1.000
_cell.length_c   1.000
_cell.angle_alpha   90.00
_cell.angle_beta   90.00
_cell.angle_gamma   90.00
#
_symmetry.space_group_name_H-M   'P 1'
#
loop_
_entity.id
_entity.type
_entity.pdbx_description
1 polymer ?
#
loop_
_entity_poly.entity_id
_entity_poly.type
_entity_poly.pdbx_seq_one_letter_code
_entity_poly.pdbx_strand_id
1 'polypeptide(L)'
;MDDTPVVHLEAWTGPWPDDDKDANLKADVALYAKVDPLRTVRGLSAATGIPEGALVRWVLARWASEGASGLLELGPTFTRRLHAVCAGAEAGGTDEHRLDAYHQLRQMISWLHHPLDHPEVYDHPPADAS
;
A
#
# COMPACT_ATOMS: atom_id res chain seq x y z
N MET A 1 -33.60 -11.52 2.20
CA MET A 1 -32.98 -12.02 0.96
C MET A 1 -31.49 -11.85 1.17
N ASP A 2 -30.73 -12.92 0.97
CA ASP A 2 -29.29 -12.92 1.19
C ASP A 2 -28.64 -12.21 0.00
N ASP A 3 -28.42 -10.89 0.13
CA ASP A 3 -27.87 -10.03 -0.92
C ASP A 3 -26.34 -10.18 -0.96
N THR A 4 -25.89 -11.43 -1.07
CA THR A 4 -24.46 -11.74 -1.06
C THR A 4 -23.85 -11.24 -2.38
N PRO A 5 -22.89 -10.29 -2.32
CA PRO A 5 -22.30 -9.73 -3.53
C PRO A 5 -21.48 -10.80 -4.27
N VAL A 6 -21.71 -10.91 -5.59
CA VAL A 6 -20.94 -11.74 -6.52
C VAL A 6 -20.05 -10.83 -7.35
N VAL A 7 -18.76 -11.15 -7.44
CA VAL A 7 -17.76 -10.38 -8.22
C VAL A 7 -17.14 -11.30 -9.26
N HIS A 8 -17.08 -10.83 -10.51
CA HIS A 8 -16.37 -11.48 -11.60
C HIS A 8 -15.00 -10.81 -11.80
N LEU A 9 -13.93 -11.62 -11.85
CA LEU A 9 -12.57 -11.13 -12.10
C LEU A 9 -12.34 -11.04 -13.60
N GLU A 10 -12.79 -9.95 -14.21
CA GLU A 10 -12.72 -9.72 -15.66
C GLU A 10 -11.41 -9.07 -16.08
N ALA A 11 -10.87 -9.48 -17.22
CA ALA A 11 -9.75 -8.81 -17.86
C ALA A 11 -10.25 -7.54 -18.57
N TRP A 12 -9.84 -6.37 -18.08
CA TRP A 12 -10.14 -5.10 -18.73
C TRP A 12 -8.90 -4.55 -19.43
N THR A 13 -9.00 -4.18 -20.71
CA THR A 13 -7.86 -3.74 -21.52
C THR A 13 -8.06 -2.37 -22.19
N GLY A 14 -9.08 -1.63 -21.77
CA GLY A 14 -9.46 -0.36 -22.38
C GLY A 14 -10.62 -0.48 -23.37
N PRO A 15 -10.78 0.48 -24.31
CA PRO A 15 -9.92 1.66 -24.54
C PRO A 15 -10.21 2.83 -23.58
N TRP A 16 -9.35 3.86 -23.61
CA TRP A 16 -9.61 5.17 -23.01
C TRP A 16 -9.03 6.31 -23.88
N PRO A 17 -9.57 7.55 -23.78
CA PRO A 17 -9.07 8.72 -24.50
C PRO A 17 -7.65 9.13 -24.11
N ASP A 18 -6.96 9.85 -24.99
CA ASP A 18 -5.59 10.33 -24.76
C ASP A 18 -5.50 11.37 -23.63
N ASP A 19 -6.58 12.09 -23.34
CA ASP A 19 -6.69 13.13 -22.31
C ASP A 19 -7.37 12.65 -21.02
N ASP A 20 -7.50 11.33 -20.84
CA ASP A 20 -8.16 10.75 -19.67
C ASP A 20 -7.35 10.99 -18.38
N LYS A 21 -7.95 11.68 -17.40
CA LYS A 21 -7.30 11.99 -16.11
C LYS A 21 -6.87 10.74 -15.31
N ASP A 22 -7.47 9.59 -15.59
CA ASP A 22 -7.21 8.32 -14.93
C ASP A 22 -6.42 7.35 -15.83
N ALA A 23 -5.83 7.85 -16.94
CA ALA A 23 -5.10 7.05 -17.93
C ALA A 23 -4.01 6.16 -17.31
N ASN A 24 -3.30 6.65 -16.29
CA ASN A 24 -2.26 5.86 -15.61
C ASN A 24 -2.83 4.64 -14.88
N LEU A 25 -3.94 4.82 -14.13
CA LEU A 25 -4.62 3.72 -13.44
C LEU A 25 -5.18 2.72 -14.45
N LYS A 26 -5.81 3.22 -15.50
CA LYS A 26 -6.37 2.40 -16.58
C LYS A 26 -5.28 1.59 -17.30
N ALA A 27 -4.15 2.21 -17.62
CA ALA A 27 -3.00 1.54 -18.20
C ALA A 27 -2.49 0.40 -17.31
N ASP A 28 -2.43 0.63 -15.99
CA ASP A 28 -1.99 -0.36 -15.02
C ASP A 28 -3.00 -1.53 -14.91
N VAL A 29 -4.29 -1.25 -14.80
CA VAL A 29 -5.35 -2.28 -14.82
C VAL A 29 -5.26 -3.12 -16.10
N ALA A 30 -5.05 -2.49 -17.25
CA ALA A 30 -4.89 -3.17 -18.53
C ALA A 30 -3.61 -4.01 -18.64
N LEU A 31 -2.53 -3.59 -17.98
CA LEU A 31 -1.30 -4.36 -17.87
C LEU A 31 -1.54 -5.65 -17.05
N TYR A 32 -2.18 -5.52 -15.89
CA TYR A 32 -2.43 -6.63 -14.98
C TYR A 32 -3.51 -7.61 -15.46
N ALA A 33 -4.37 -7.20 -16.40
CA ALA A 33 -5.33 -8.08 -17.08
C ALA A 33 -4.68 -9.26 -17.81
N LYS A 34 -3.36 -9.20 -18.06
CA LYS A 34 -2.57 -10.28 -18.71
C LYS A 34 -2.07 -11.34 -17.73
N VAL A 35 -2.27 -11.14 -16.43
CA VAL A 35 -1.80 -12.04 -15.37
C VAL A 35 -2.99 -12.84 -14.85
N ASP A 36 -2.75 -14.10 -14.49
CA ASP A 36 -3.72 -14.92 -13.79
C ASP A 36 -3.75 -14.55 -12.29
N PRO A 37 -4.82 -13.88 -11.80
CA PRO A 37 -4.85 -13.37 -10.44
C PRO A 37 -5.06 -14.48 -9.39
N LEU A 38 -5.46 -15.69 -9.79
CA LEU A 38 -5.84 -16.77 -8.88
C LEU A 38 -4.78 -17.84 -8.72
N ARG A 39 -3.64 -17.76 -9.44
CA ARG A 39 -2.59 -18.80 -9.37
C ARG A 39 -2.15 -19.09 -7.93
N THR A 40 -1.83 -18.05 -7.18
CA THR A 40 -1.39 -18.18 -5.77
C THR A 40 -2.54 -18.61 -4.86
N VAL A 41 -3.74 -18.07 -5.07
CA VAL A 41 -4.94 -18.40 -4.28
C VAL A 41 -5.30 -19.88 -4.41
N ARG A 42 -5.26 -20.43 -5.62
CA ARG A 42 -5.49 -21.86 -5.87
C ARG A 42 -4.48 -22.75 -5.15
N GLY A 43 -3.19 -22.39 -5.19
CA GLY A 43 -2.15 -23.12 -4.47
C GLY A 43 -2.39 -23.12 -2.95
N LEU A 44 -2.73 -21.96 -2.39
CA LEU A 44 -3.01 -21.83 -0.96
C LEU A 44 -4.29 -22.57 -0.56
N SER A 45 -5.33 -22.52 -1.39
CA SER A 45 -6.57 -23.26 -1.19
C SER A 45 -6.30 -24.77 -1.13
N ALA A 46 -5.54 -25.30 -2.09
CA ALA A 46 -5.18 -26.71 -2.11
C ALA A 46 -4.35 -27.14 -0.88
N ALA A 47 -3.45 -26.27 -0.41
CA ALA A 47 -2.58 -26.57 0.72
C ALA A 47 -3.30 -26.52 2.09
N THR A 48 -4.34 -25.69 2.22
CA THR A 48 -4.99 -25.39 3.51
C THR A 48 -6.41 -25.96 3.64
N GLY A 49 -7.04 -26.32 2.51
CA GLY A 49 -8.46 -26.70 2.47
C GLY A 49 -9.43 -25.53 2.57
N ILE A 50 -8.96 -24.28 2.60
CA ILE A 50 -9.81 -23.09 2.65
C ILE A 50 -10.36 -22.79 1.25
N PRO A 51 -11.67 -22.54 1.07
CA PRO A 51 -12.24 -22.21 -0.23
C PRO A 51 -11.63 -20.94 -0.85
N GLU A 52 -11.39 -20.96 -2.16
CA GLU A 52 -10.79 -19.81 -2.88
C GLU A 52 -11.55 -18.50 -2.62
N GLY A 53 -12.89 -18.53 -2.66
CA GLY A 53 -13.70 -17.33 -2.39
C GLY A 53 -13.52 -16.76 -0.98
N ALA A 54 -13.26 -17.61 0.02
CA ALA A 54 -12.95 -17.16 1.38
C ALA A 54 -11.56 -16.51 1.45
N LEU A 55 -10.57 -17.08 0.75
CA LEU A 55 -9.23 -16.50 0.62
C LEU A 55 -9.26 -15.16 -0.13
N VAL A 56 -10.01 -15.06 -1.23
CA VAL A 56 -10.19 -13.81 -1.98
C VAL A 56 -10.87 -12.76 -1.10
N ARG A 57 -11.93 -13.12 -0.38
CA ARG A 57 -12.59 -12.21 0.57
C ARG A 57 -11.62 -11.72 1.64
N TRP A 58 -10.80 -12.62 2.20
CA TRP A 58 -9.77 -12.26 3.17
C TRP A 58 -8.71 -11.32 2.56
N VAL A 59 -8.23 -11.59 1.34
CA VAL A 59 -7.27 -10.71 0.65
C VAL A 59 -7.88 -9.33 0.41
N LEU A 60 -9.12 -9.24 -0.06
CA LEU A 60 -9.78 -7.96 -0.28
C LEU A 60 -9.98 -7.21 1.05
N ALA A 61 -10.49 -7.89 2.08
CA ALA A 61 -10.70 -7.28 3.39
C ALA A 61 -9.39 -6.84 4.07
N ARG A 62 -8.30 -7.61 3.89
CA ARG A 62 -7.00 -7.36 4.48
C ARG A 62 -6.13 -6.41 3.66
N TRP A 63 -6.23 -6.34 2.34
CA TRP A 63 -5.27 -5.56 1.54
C TRP A 63 -5.94 -4.47 0.72
N ALA A 64 -7.16 -4.68 0.23
CA ALA A 64 -7.90 -3.61 -0.44
C ALA A 64 -8.44 -2.60 0.59
N SER A 65 -8.84 -3.05 1.79
CA SER A 65 -9.21 -2.14 2.89
C SER A 65 -7.99 -1.60 3.65
N GLU A 66 -6.94 -2.40 3.87
CA GLU A 66 -5.71 -1.93 4.53
C GLU A 66 -4.74 -1.23 3.55
N GLY A 67 -5.10 -1.03 2.28
CA GLY A 67 -4.49 0.02 1.46
C GLY A 67 -4.68 1.41 2.09
N ALA A 68 -5.70 1.57 2.95
CA ALA A 68 -5.81 2.70 3.88
C ALA A 68 -4.90 2.57 5.12
N SER A 69 -4.39 1.39 5.48
CA SER A 69 -3.45 1.20 6.58
C SER A 69 -2.04 1.66 6.27
N GLY A 70 -1.62 1.80 5.01
CA GLY A 70 -0.42 2.60 4.71
C GLY A 70 -0.54 4.06 5.19
N LEU A 71 -1.77 4.58 5.27
CA LEU A 71 -2.11 5.86 5.87
C LEU A 71 -2.32 5.77 7.41
N LEU A 72 -2.62 4.58 7.95
CA LEU A 72 -2.84 4.34 9.39
C LEU A 72 -1.57 3.91 10.15
N GLU A 73 -0.60 3.26 9.50
CA GLU A 73 0.67 2.80 10.11
C GLU A 73 1.69 3.93 10.26
N LEU A 74 1.66 4.94 9.38
CA LEU A 74 2.33 6.22 9.62
C LEU A 74 1.46 7.19 10.43
N GLY A 75 0.14 6.94 10.46
CA GLY A 75 -0.87 7.84 11.00
C GLY A 75 -1.05 9.11 10.13
N PRO A 76 -2.29 9.66 10.03
CA PRO A 76 -2.57 10.87 9.23
C PRO A 76 -1.70 12.08 9.59
N THR A 77 -1.20 12.12 10.83
CA THR A 77 -0.33 13.19 11.33
C THR A 77 1.05 13.16 10.70
N PHE A 78 1.64 11.98 10.47
CA PHE A 78 2.98 11.89 9.90
C PHE A 78 2.95 12.16 8.38
N THR A 79 1.96 11.62 7.67
CA THR A 79 1.76 11.92 6.24
C THR A 79 1.53 13.40 5.99
N ARG A 80 0.71 14.07 6.83
CA ARG A 80 0.55 15.53 6.76
C ARG A 80 1.85 16.28 7.05
N ARG A 81 2.69 15.77 7.96
CA ARG A 81 3.98 16.37 8.30
C ARG A 81 4.98 16.28 7.16
N LEU A 82 5.12 15.11 6.51
CA LEU A 82 5.98 14.95 5.34
C LEU A 82 5.52 15.86 4.19
N HIS A 83 4.21 15.88 3.93
CA HIS A 83 3.63 16.75 2.89
C HIS A 83 3.87 18.24 3.17
N ALA A 84 3.76 18.67 4.42
CA ALA A 84 3.99 20.07 4.80
C ALA A 84 5.43 20.53 4.53
N VAL A 85 6.42 19.64 4.68
CA VAL A 85 7.83 19.94 4.36
C VAL A 85 8.02 20.16 2.85
N CYS A 86 7.42 19.30 2.02
CA CYS A 86 7.44 19.47 0.57
C CYS A 86 6.74 20.77 0.13
N ALA A 87 5.52 21.00 0.64
CA ALA A 87 4.75 22.19 0.31
C ALA A 87 5.44 23.50 0.72
N GLY A 88 6.15 23.51 1.85
CA GLY A 88 6.96 24.66 2.29
C GLY A 88 8.12 24.96 1.35
N ALA A 89 8.82 23.93 0.86
CA ALA A 89 9.90 24.11 -0.10
C ALA A 89 9.39 24.57 -1.47
N GLU A 90 8.26 24.03 -1.93
CA GLU A 90 7.62 24.45 -3.17
C GLU A 90 7.18 25.91 -3.13
N ALA A 91 6.64 26.37 -1.99
CA ALA A 91 6.27 27.77 -1.79
C ALA A 91 7.48 28.71 -1.73
N GLY A 92 8.61 28.24 -1.17
CA GLY A 92 9.87 29.00 -1.15
C GLY A 92 10.54 29.11 -2.52
N GLY A 93 10.36 28.11 -3.39
CA GLY A 93 10.69 28.16 -4.82
C GLY A 93 12.18 28.14 -5.18
N THR A 94 13.09 28.19 -4.21
CA THR A 94 14.55 28.17 -4.44
C THR A 94 15.18 26.81 -4.19
N ASP A 95 16.39 26.61 -4.71
CA ASP A 95 17.15 25.38 -4.51
C ASP A 95 17.59 25.19 -3.06
N GLU A 96 17.87 26.27 -2.35
CA GLU A 96 18.16 26.24 -0.92
C GLU A 96 16.97 25.68 -0.13
N HIS A 97 15.75 26.15 -0.42
CA HIS A 97 14.55 25.64 0.24
C HIS A 97 14.28 24.15 -0.06
N ARG A 98 14.55 23.71 -1.30
CA ARG A 98 14.45 22.29 -1.68
C ARG A 98 15.49 21.43 -0.96
N LEU A 99 16.73 21.92 -0.84
CA LEU A 99 17.81 21.22 -0.16
C LEU A 99 17.54 21.08 1.35
N ASP A 100 17.03 22.15 1.96
CA ASP A 100 16.63 22.14 3.38
C ASP A 100 15.48 21.16 3.63
N ALA A 101 14.47 21.14 2.76
CA ALA A 101 13.39 20.16 2.83
C ALA A 101 13.89 18.72 2.64
N TYR A 102 14.82 18.48 1.71
CA TYR A 102 15.43 17.17 1.54
C TYR A 102 16.14 16.70 2.82
N HIS A 103 16.92 17.56 3.48
CA HIS A 103 17.56 17.22 4.75
C HIS A 103 16.55 16.88 5.85
N GLN A 104 15.47 17.64 5.95
CA GLN A 104 14.40 17.37 6.93
C GLN A 104 13.68 16.05 6.65
N LEU A 105 13.33 15.78 5.39
CA LEU A 105 12.73 14.51 4.99
C LEU A 105 13.66 13.33 5.27
N ARG A 106 14.96 13.48 4.94
CA ARG A 106 15.96 12.44 5.19
C ARG A 106 16.06 12.09 6.67
N GLN A 107 16.01 13.08 7.56
CA GLN A 107 15.98 12.85 9.01
C GLN A 107 14.69 12.15 9.46
N MET A 108 13.53 12.57 8.96
CA MET A 108 12.26 11.93 9.29
C MET A 108 12.21 10.47 8.84
N ILE A 109 12.76 10.18 7.66
CA ILE A 109 12.84 8.82 7.09
C ILE A 109 13.89 7.98 7.83
N SER A 110 15.02 8.54 8.25
CA SER A 110 16.03 7.77 9.00
C SER A 110 15.50 7.23 10.33
N TRP A 111 14.58 7.95 10.98
CA TRP A 111 13.90 7.45 12.18
C TRP A 111 12.99 6.25 11.89
N LEU A 112 12.36 6.21 10.71
CA LEU A 112 11.55 5.05 10.28
C LEU A 112 12.41 3.86 9.83
N HIS A 113 13.60 4.13 9.31
CA HIS A 113 14.52 3.10 8.84
C HIS A 113 15.25 2.41 10.01
N HIS A 114 15.49 3.12 11.11
CA HIS A 114 16.27 2.62 12.24
C HIS A 114 15.73 1.30 12.85
N PRO A 115 14.41 1.10 13.07
CA PRO A 115 13.85 -0.18 13.51
C PRO A 115 13.98 -1.33 12.50
N LEU A 116 14.10 -1.01 11.21
CA LEU A 116 14.20 -2.01 10.14
C LEU A 116 15.62 -2.58 10.04
N ASP A 117 16.64 -1.75 10.31
CA ASP A 117 18.04 -2.17 10.38
C ASP A 117 18.40 -2.82 11.72
N HIS A 118 17.63 -2.51 12.77
CA HIS A 118 17.83 -2.97 14.14
C HIS A 118 16.57 -3.65 14.70
N PRO A 119 16.14 -4.79 14.15
CA PRO A 119 14.94 -5.50 14.62
C PRO A 119 15.03 -5.89 16.10
N GLU A 120 16.25 -6.04 16.63
CA GLU A 120 16.54 -6.31 18.05
C GLU A 120 16.06 -5.22 19.02
N VAL A 121 15.81 -3.99 18.55
CA VAL A 121 15.36 -2.87 19.38
C VAL A 121 13.92 -3.06 19.87
N TYR A 122 13.14 -3.92 19.21
CA TYR A 122 11.75 -4.25 19.58
C TYR A 122 11.55 -5.72 19.98
N ASP A 123 12.64 -6.50 20.08
CA ASP A 123 12.58 -7.87 20.56
C ASP A 123 12.40 -7.84 22.09
N HIS A 124 11.14 -7.80 22.54
CA HIS A 124 10.83 -8.11 23.92
C HIS A 124 10.97 -9.63 24.08
N PRO A 125 11.86 -10.15 24.94
CA PRO A 125 11.85 -11.57 25.25
C PRO A 125 10.45 -11.93 25.75
N PRO A 126 9.90 -13.10 25.39
CA PRO A 126 8.57 -13.49 25.85
C PRO A 126 8.52 -13.39 27.37
N ALA A 127 7.59 -12.59 27.88
CA ALA A 127 7.23 -12.61 29.29
C ALA A 127 6.58 -13.97 29.56
N ASP A 128 7.40 -14.95 29.94
CA ASP A 128 7.19 -15.82 31.10
C ASP A 128 8.16 -17.02 31.07
N ALA A 129 9.11 -17.04 32.01
CA ALA A 129 9.70 -18.25 32.58
C ALA A 129 10.47 -17.95 33.88
N SER A 130 9.75 -17.67 34.97
CA SER A 130 10.03 -18.13 36.36
C SER A 130 8.94 -17.67 37.31
#